data_AF-A0A372GAW5-F1
#
_entry.id   AF-A0A372GAW5-F1
#
_cell.length_a   1.000
_cell.length_b   1.000
_cell.length_c   1.000
_cell.angle_alpha   90.00
_cell.angle_beta   90.00
_cell.angle_gamma   90.00
#
_symmetry.space_group_name_H-M   'P 1'
#
loop_
_entity.id
_entity.type
_entity.pdbx_description
1 polymer ?
#
loop_
_entity_poly.entity_id
_entity_poly.type
_entity_poly.pdbx_seq_one_letter_code
_entity_poly.pdbx_strand_id
1 'polypeptide(L)' 'MNEKYSQWRKASHSEAGSECVEVASANDRQTVGIRDSKENNIGNILEITRLDWTALLTIIRSGS' A
#
# COMPACT_ATOMS: atom_id res chain seq x y z
N MET A 1 9.81 8.27 17.56
CA MET A 1 9.93 7.36 16.41
C MET A 1 9.31 8.08 15.23
N ASN A 2 10.10 8.47 14.22
CA ASN A 2 9.53 9.05 13.00
C ASN A 2 8.82 7.90 12.27
N GLU A 3 7.49 7.87 12.30
CA GLU A 3 6.74 6.93 11.47
C GLU A 3 7.01 7.28 10.01
N LYS A 4 7.73 6.41 9.30
CA LYS A 4 8.09 6.59 7.88
C LYS A 4 6.85 6.77 7.01
N TYR A 5 5.74 6.14 7.39
CA TYR A 5 4.46 6.12 6.69
C TYR A 5 3.40 6.78 7.55
N SER A 6 2.58 7.62 6.94
CA SER A 6 1.40 8.18 7.59
C SER A 6 0.17 7.98 6.71
N GLN A 7 -1.01 8.00 7.33
CA GLN A 7 -2.31 7.95 6.64
C GLN A 7 -2.51 6.68 5.77
N TRP A 8 -2.36 5.50 6.38
CA TRP A 8 -2.71 4.24 5.72
C TRP A 8 -4.15 4.24 5.22
N ARG A 9 -4.32 3.85 3.95
CA ARG A 9 -5.62 3.75 3.28
C ARG A 9 -5.90 2.30 2.96
N LYS A 10 -6.95 1.76 3.57
CA LYS A 10 -7.45 0.42 3.24
C LYS A 10 -8.13 0.43 1.88
N ALA A 11 -7.90 -0.61 1.07
CA ALA A 11 -8.59 -0.79 -0.20
C ALA A 11 -10.11 -0.92 0.02
N SER A 12 -10.90 -0.40 -0.92
CA SER A 12 -12.37 -0.50 -0.90
C SER A 12 -12.87 -1.93 -1.11
N HIS A 13 -12.06 -2.77 -1.75
CA HIS A 13 -12.32 -4.20 -1.95
C HIS A 13 -11.91 -5.06 -0.75
N SER A 14 -11.34 -4.48 0.30
CA SER A 14 -11.06 -5.19 1.55
C SER A 14 -12.36 -5.41 2.34
N GLU A 15 -13.14 -6.42 1.94
CA GLU A 15 -14.30 -6.88 2.69
C GLU A 15 -13.91 -7.71 3.93
N ALA A 16 -14.88 -7.98 4.80
CA ALA A 16 -14.68 -8.72 6.04
C ALA A 16 -14.29 -10.18 5.77
N GLY A 17 -13.01 -10.42 5.51
CA GLY A 17 -12.43 -11.76 5.37
C GLY A 17 -11.47 -11.94 4.20
N SER A 18 -11.52 -11.10 3.15
CA SER A 18 -10.72 -11.24 1.93
C SER A 18 -9.98 -9.95 1.55
N GLU A 19 -8.99 -10.07 0.65
CA GLU A 19 -8.42 -8.94 -0.12
C GLU A 19 -7.85 -7.77 0.72
N CYS A 20 -7.31 -8.09 1.90
CA CYS A 20 -6.91 -7.12 2.92
C CYS A 20 -5.61 -6.37 2.58
N VAL A 21 -5.68 -5.31 1.78
CA VAL A 21 -4.53 -4.46 1.47
C VAL A 21 -4.71 -3.04 2.01
N GLU A 22 -3.65 -2.49 2.61
CA GLU A 22 -3.53 -1.05 2.88
C GLU A 22 -2.28 -0.47 2.22
N VAL A 23 -2.37 0.81 1.85
CA VAL A 23 -1.25 1.55 1.25
C VAL A 23 -1.04 2.91 1.92
N ALA A 24 0.21 3.35 1.99
CA ALA A 24 0.58 4.67 2.49
C ALA A 24 1.74 5.26 1.67
N SER A 25 1.74 6.59 1.51
CA SER A 25 2.94 7.28 1.04
C SER A 25 3.91 7.46 2.20
N ALA A 26 5.20 7.25 1.95
CA ALA A 26 6.24 7.62 2.89
C ALA A 26 6.37 9.15 2.98
N ASN A 27 6.98 9.62 4.07
CA ASN A 27 7.23 11.04 4.31
C ASN A 27 8.14 11.67 3.24
N ASP A 28 9.04 10.87 2.65
CA ASP A 28 9.89 11.29 1.51
C ASP A 28 9.09 11.54 0.22
N ARG A 29 7.82 11.14 0.20
CA ARG A 29 6.91 11.16 -0.94
C ARG A 29 7.43 10.44 -2.18
N GLN A 30 8.48 9.63 -2.09
CA GLN A 30 9.04 8.84 -3.18
C GLN A 30 8.76 7.35 -3.03
N THR A 31 8.44 6.91 -1.81
CA THR A 31 8.16 5.51 -1.50
C THR A 31 6.66 5.30 -1.23
N VAL A 32 6.13 4.18 -1.70
CA VAL A 32 4.80 3.67 -1.33
C VAL A 32 4.99 2.39 -0.54
N GLY A 33 4.44 2.38 0.68
CA GLY A 33 4.35 1.18 1.51
C GLY A 33 3.06 0.45 1.24
N ILE A 34 3.13 -0.87 1.14
CA ILE A 34 2.00 -1.79 0.95
C ILE A 34 2.08 -2.84 2.05
N ARG A 35 0.95 -3.12 2.70
CA ARG A 35 0.88 -4.12 3.77
C ARG A 35 -0.46 -4.85 3.79
N ASP A 36 -0.46 -5.98 4.48
CA ASP A 36 -1.69 -6.71 4.81
C ASP A 36 -2.44 -6.00 5.95
N SER A 37 -3.75 -5.76 5.76
CA SER A 37 -4.57 -5.05 6.75
C SER A 37 -4.82 -5.84 8.04
N LYS A 38 -4.69 -7.17 8.02
CA LYS A 38 -4.94 -8.06 9.17
C LYS A 38 -3.72 -8.19 10.08
N GLU A 39 -2.55 -7.85 9.57
CA GLU A 39 -1.28 -7.97 10.29
C GLU A 39 -1.05 -6.86 11.32
N ASN A 40 -2.09 -6.15 11.81
CA ASN A 40 -2.07 -5.25 12.99
C ASN A 40 -0.79 -4.39 13.21
N ASN A 41 -0.15 -3.91 12.14
CA ASN A 41 1.14 -3.21 12.14
C ASN A 41 2.40 -4.03 12.55
N ILE A 42 2.30 -5.34 12.69
CA ILE A 42 3.42 -6.28 12.92
C ILE A 42 3.91 -6.96 11.63
N GLY A 43 3.11 -6.94 10.57
CA GLY A 43 3.47 -7.50 9.26
C GLY A 43 4.54 -6.70 8.51
N ASN A 44 5.21 -7.37 7.58
CA ASN A 44 6.20 -6.74 6.70
C ASN A 44 5.55 -5.71 5.77
N ILE A 45 6.25 -4.61 5.53
CA ILE A 45 5.86 -3.58 4.56
C ILE A 45 6.65 -3.84 3.28
N LEU A 46 5.93 -4.10 2.17
CA LEU A 46 6.52 -4.05 0.85
C LEU A 46 6.69 -2.59 0.45
N GLU A 47 7.91 -2.21 0.08
CA GLU A 47 8.24 -0.86 -0.33
C GLU A 47 8.54 -0.84 -1.83
N ILE A 48 7.89 0.07 -2.55
CA ILE A 48 8.16 0.32 -3.97
C ILE A 48 8.25 1.82 -4.22
N THR A 49 8.86 2.19 -5.35
CA THR A 49 8.90 3.61 -5.72
C THR A 49 7.52 4.10 -6.14
N ARG A 50 7.28 5.41 -6.04
CA ARG A 50 6.06 6.06 -6.55
C ARG A 50 5.90 5.82 -8.06
N LEU A 51 7.01 5.74 -8.80
CA LEU A 51 7.00 5.46 -10.24
C LEU A 51 6.49 4.05 -10.51
N ASP A 52 7.04 3.05 -9.81
CA ASP A 52 6.60 1.66 -9.95
C ASP A 52 5.15 1.48 -9.54
N TRP A 53 4.72 2.15 -8.47
CA TRP A 53 3.31 2.13 -8.05
C TRP A 53 2.37 2.68 -9.13
N THR A 54 2.78 3.77 -9.79
CA THR A 54 1.99 4.38 -10.86
C THR A 54 1.93 3.47 -12.09
N ALA A 55 3.06 2.86 -12.45
CA ALA A 55 3.13 1.89 -13.54
C ALA A 55 2.25 0.66 -13.25
N LEU A 56 2.34 0.10 -12.05
CA LEU A 56 1.53 -1.02 -11.59
C LEU A 56 0.02 -0.71 -11.72
N LEU A 57 -0.42 0.42 -11.17
CA LEU A 57 -1.83 0.82 -11.27
C LEU A 57 -2.30 1.04 -12.71
N THR A 58 -1.41 1.51 -13.58
CA THR A 58 -1.72 1.69 -15.00
C THR A 58 -1.97 0.34 -15.67
N ILE A 59 -1.09 -0.63 -15.43
CA ILE A 59 -1.19 -1.99 -15.97
C ILE A 59 -2.45 -2.70 -15.46
N ILE A 60 -2.73 -2.63 -14.16
CA ILE A 60 -3.92 -3.27 -13.57
C ILE A 60 -5.20 -2.68 -14.17
N ARG A 61 -5.25 -1.36 -14.35
CA ARG A 61 -6.43 -0.67 -14.91
C ARG A 61 -6.62 -0.90 -16.40
N SER A 62 -5.56 -1.24 -17.13
CA SER A 62 -5.66 -1.62 -18.55
C SER A 62 -6.10 -3.08 -18.75
N GLY A 63 -6.31 -3.86 -17.67
CA GLY A 63 -6.79 -5.24 -17.75
C GLY A 63 -5.79 -6.19 -18.42
N SER A 64 -4.50 -5.87 -18.33
CA SER A 64 -3.41 -6.61 -18.96
C SER A 64 -2.93 -7.77 -18.09
#